data_AF-A0A2T4IP56-F1
#
_entry.id   AF-A0A2T4IP56-F1
#
_cell.length_a   1.000
_cell.length_b   1.000
_cell.length_c   1.000
_cell.angle_alpha   90.00
_cell.angle_beta   90.00
_cell.angle_gamma   90.00
#
_symmetry.space_group_name_H-M   'P 1'
#
loop_
_entity.id
_entity.type
_entity.pdbx_description
1 polymer ?
#
loop_
_entity_poly.entity_id
_entity_poly.type
_entity_poly.pdbx_seq_one_letter_code
_entity_poly.pdbx_strand_id
1 'polypeptide(L)'
;MGLFDWLFGRAEKPVTESEIWTPSENGNPMIVSGTTRITVFPQDRGWKYCIAEIDDRREPIFSEVYGSERAAKDEALAHVRGGPPQHHPLSAQTDENRRKRWEAHVNDRERLIAEIKAHLSSNPDLGISALRRPEAKIASHLKQLNWQDAELHRAGVSDRTIAMTRGQVLALSDLQLEVGSRIAARQAARMSKQPKI
;
A
#
# COMPACT_ATOMS: atom_id res chain seq x y z
N MET A 1 31.51 40.10 -36.98
CA MET A 1 31.40 39.78 -35.55
C MET A 1 30.24 40.60 -34.99
N GLY A 2 29.04 40.02 -34.96
CA GLY A 2 27.79 40.75 -34.80
C GLY A 2 27.32 40.83 -33.34
N LEU A 3 26.67 41.95 -33.00
CA LEU A 3 26.06 42.25 -31.70
C LEU A 3 24.99 41.23 -31.26
N PHE A 4 24.46 40.44 -32.19
CA PHE A 4 23.45 39.41 -31.94
C PHE A 4 24.00 38.13 -31.28
N ASP A 5 25.28 37.79 -31.44
CA ASP A 5 25.90 36.61 -30.81
C ASP A 5 26.11 36.79 -29.29
N TRP A 6 26.02 38.03 -28.79
CA TRP A 6 26.19 38.37 -27.37
C TRP A 6 24.88 38.32 -26.57
N LEU A 7 23.74 38.58 -27.23
CA LEU A 7 22.42 38.67 -26.59
C LEU A 7 21.66 37.33 -26.49
N PHE A 8 21.98 36.37 -27.35
CA PHE A 8 21.34 35.05 -27.36
C PHE A 8 22.38 33.98 -27.09
N GLY A 9 22.86 33.96 -25.84
CA GLY A 9 23.93 33.11 -25.31
C GLY A 9 24.17 31.86 -26.13
N ARG A 10 25.42 31.73 -26.60
CA ARG A 10 26.03 30.56 -27.25
C ARG A 10 25.13 29.33 -27.11
N ALA A 11 24.39 29.00 -28.16
CA ALA A 11 23.61 27.77 -28.19
C ALA A 11 24.58 26.62 -27.91
N GLU A 12 24.53 26.07 -26.69
CA GLU A 12 25.17 24.81 -26.38
C GLU A 12 24.62 23.81 -27.39
N LYS A 13 25.55 23.15 -28.09
CA LYS A 13 25.24 22.25 -29.18
C LYS A 13 24.14 21.29 -28.73
N PRO A 14 23.14 20.99 -29.59
CA PRO A 14 22.19 19.94 -29.28
C PRO A 14 22.98 18.66 -28.99
N VAL A 15 22.75 18.09 -27.81
CA VAL A 15 23.35 16.81 -27.39
C VAL A 15 22.81 15.73 -28.32
N THR A 16 23.50 15.54 -29.44
CA THR A 16 23.35 14.41 -30.36
C THR A 16 24.57 13.50 -30.26
N GLU A 17 25.19 13.43 -29.09
CA GLU A 17 26.09 12.34 -28.75
C GLU A 17 25.23 11.22 -28.17
N SER A 18 25.17 10.14 -28.94
CA SER A 18 24.54 8.87 -28.64
C SER A 18 24.53 8.53 -27.14
N GLU A 19 23.33 8.27 -26.60
CA GLU A 19 23.09 7.80 -25.23
C GLU A 19 23.61 6.37 -25.02
N ILE A 20 24.91 6.18 -25.24
CA ILE A 20 25.59 4.90 -25.12
C ILE A 20 25.91 4.72 -23.65
N TRP A 21 25.15 3.82 -23.03
CA TRP A 21 25.48 3.29 -21.73
C TRP A 21 26.80 2.50 -21.84
N THR A 22 27.81 2.95 -21.11
CA THR A 22 29.12 2.30 -20.98
C THR A 22 29.23 1.63 -19.61
N PRO A 23 29.94 0.50 -19.48
CA PRO A 23 30.18 -0.09 -18.17
C PRO A 23 31.12 0.82 -17.37
N SER A 24 30.77 1.08 -16.11
CA SER A 24 31.69 1.64 -15.10
C SER A 24 32.77 0.65 -14.69
N GLU A 25 33.71 1.06 -13.86
CA GLU A 25 34.76 0.20 -13.29
C GLU A 25 34.20 -1.05 -12.59
N ASN A 26 33.02 -0.91 -11.97
CA ASN A 26 32.32 -2.01 -11.30
C ASN A 26 31.39 -2.80 -12.24
N GLY A 27 31.44 -2.54 -13.56
CA GLY A 27 30.59 -3.19 -14.57
C GLY A 27 29.16 -2.64 -14.64
N ASN A 28 28.78 -1.69 -13.79
CA ASN A 28 27.44 -1.10 -13.78
C ASN A 28 27.24 -0.18 -14.99
N PRO A 29 26.07 -0.20 -15.67
CA PRO A 29 25.76 0.75 -16.72
C PRO A 29 25.92 2.21 -16.27
N MET A 30 26.61 3.00 -17.07
CA MET A 30 26.93 4.39 -16.78
C MET A 30 26.85 5.24 -18.05
N ILE A 31 26.42 6.49 -17.91
CA ILE A 31 26.55 7.50 -18.95
C ILE A 31 27.10 8.78 -18.34
N VAL A 32 27.88 9.51 -19.12
CA VAL A 32 28.37 10.85 -18.78
C VAL A 32 27.73 11.83 -19.75
N SER A 33 27.06 12.84 -19.22
CA SER A 33 26.42 13.90 -19.99
C SER A 33 26.84 15.25 -19.42
N GLY A 34 27.68 15.98 -20.16
CA GLY A 34 28.29 17.21 -19.68
C GLY A 34 29.13 16.99 -18.41
N THR A 35 28.78 17.70 -17.34
CA THR A 35 29.42 17.58 -16.01
C THR A 35 28.77 16.54 -15.11
N THR A 36 27.77 15.79 -15.61
CA THR A 36 26.96 14.87 -14.81
C THR A 36 27.25 13.43 -15.22
N ARG A 37 27.50 12.57 -14.23
CA ARG A 37 27.61 11.13 -14.37
C ARG A 37 26.36 10.48 -13.81
N ILE A 38 25.76 9.59 -14.59
CA ILE A 38 24.64 8.75 -14.21
C ILE A 38 25.13 7.30 -14.14
N THR A 39 24.87 6.59 -13.04
CA THR A 39 25.21 5.17 -12.90
C THR A 39 23.98 4.39 -12.44
N VAL A 40 23.68 3.29 -13.13
CA VAL A 40 22.56 2.39 -12.82
C VAL A 40 23.11 1.08 -12.28
N PHE A 41 22.63 0.61 -11.14
CA PHE A 41 23.19 -0.56 -10.46
C PHE A 41 22.11 -1.39 -9.76
N PRO A 42 22.32 -2.70 -9.59
CA PRO A 42 21.36 -3.56 -8.89
C PRO A 42 21.42 -3.32 -7.38
N GLN A 43 20.26 -3.20 -6.73
CA GLN A 43 20.12 -3.09 -5.27
C GLN A 43 18.74 -3.59 -4.81
N ASP A 44 18.67 -4.25 -3.65
CA ASP A 44 17.42 -4.68 -2.99
C ASP A 44 16.46 -5.46 -3.91
N ARG A 45 17.01 -6.36 -4.76
CA ARG A 45 16.29 -7.14 -5.79
C ARG A 45 15.67 -6.30 -6.92
N GLY A 46 16.07 -5.04 -7.07
CA GLY A 46 15.74 -4.20 -8.22
C GLY A 46 16.96 -3.39 -8.66
N TRP A 47 16.70 -2.23 -9.24
CA TRP A 47 17.72 -1.37 -9.85
C TRP A 47 17.55 0.07 -9.38
N LYS A 48 18.67 0.71 -9.04
CA LYS A 48 18.73 2.13 -8.67
C LYS A 48 19.58 2.88 -9.66
N TYR A 49 19.41 4.19 -9.72
CA TYR A 49 20.34 5.09 -10.37
C TYR A 49 20.92 6.09 -9.37
N CYS A 50 22.14 6.50 -9.65
CA CYS A 50 22.85 7.57 -8.96
C CYS A 50 23.21 8.65 -9.99
N ILE A 51 22.96 9.91 -9.65
CA ILE A 51 23.36 11.08 -10.43
C ILE A 51 24.37 11.85 -9.60
N ALA A 52 25.59 12.00 -10.11
CA ALA A 52 26.67 12.72 -9.46
C ALA A 52 27.32 13.72 -10.42
N GLU A 53 27.82 14.84 -9.92
CA GLU A 53 28.69 15.73 -10.70
C GLU A 53 30.09 15.11 -10.79
N ILE A 54 30.78 15.24 -11.93
CA ILE A 54 32.10 14.63 -12.15
C ILE A 54 33.17 15.21 -11.22
N ASP A 55 33.02 16.48 -10.86
CA ASP A 55 33.92 17.18 -9.95
C ASP A 55 33.51 17.06 -8.48
N ASP A 56 32.51 16.21 -8.18
CA ASP A 56 31.97 15.91 -6.86
C ASP A 56 31.63 17.17 -6.03
N ARG A 57 31.29 18.29 -6.70
CA ARG A 57 30.92 19.54 -6.02
C ARG A 57 29.58 19.46 -5.30
N ARG A 58 28.73 18.51 -5.68
CA ARG A 58 27.41 18.28 -5.09
C ARG A 58 27.27 16.84 -4.61
N GLU A 59 26.47 16.68 -3.56
CA GLU A 59 26.12 15.37 -3.04
C GLU A 59 25.37 14.55 -4.10
N PRO A 60 25.75 13.27 -4.31
CA PRO A 60 25.07 12.42 -5.28
C PRO A 60 23.60 12.18 -4.94
N ILE A 61 22.75 12.20 -5.96
CA ILE A 61 21.32 11.93 -5.84
C ILE A 61 21.09 10.45 -6.12
N PHE A 62 20.51 9.73 -5.17
CA PHE A 62 20.13 8.33 -5.32
C PHE A 62 18.63 8.18 -5.52
N SER A 63 18.25 7.34 -6.48
CA SER A 63 16.85 7.02 -6.74
C SER A 63 16.29 6.00 -5.75
N GLU A 64 14.96 5.85 -5.76
CA GLU A 64 14.31 4.65 -5.25
C GLU A 64 14.56 3.44 -6.17
N VAL A 65 14.16 2.25 -5.72
CA VAL A 65 14.39 0.98 -6.44
C VAL A 65 13.34 0.77 -7.52
N TYR A 66 13.76 0.42 -8.73
CA TYR A 66 12.91 0.08 -9.86
C TYR A 66 12.97 -1.42 -10.19
N GLY A 67 11.92 -1.93 -10.83
CA GLY A 67 11.79 -3.36 -11.14
C GLY A 67 12.73 -3.89 -12.21
N SER A 68 13.35 -3.03 -13.02
CA SER A 68 14.27 -3.43 -14.09
C SER A 68 15.34 -2.38 -14.36
N GLU A 69 16.48 -2.82 -14.90
CA GLU A 69 17.58 -1.95 -15.32
C GLU A 69 17.09 -0.89 -16.32
N ARG A 70 16.26 -1.31 -17.29
CA ARG A 70 15.68 -0.41 -18.30
C ARG A 70 14.85 0.69 -17.65
N ALA A 71 13.97 0.35 -16.70
CA ALA A 71 13.16 1.35 -16.01
C ALA A 71 14.03 2.35 -15.24
N ALA A 72 15.08 1.89 -14.57
CA ALA A 72 16.03 2.78 -13.89
C ALA A 72 16.80 3.69 -14.87
N LYS A 73 17.17 3.19 -16.05
CA LYS A 73 17.82 3.97 -17.12
C LYS A 73 16.91 5.06 -17.68
N ASP A 74 15.69 4.68 -18.06
CA ASP A 74 14.70 5.58 -18.66
C ASP A 74 14.35 6.71 -17.66
N GLU A 75 14.20 6.37 -16.38
CA GLU A 75 13.96 7.34 -15.29
C GLU A 75 15.13 8.26 -15.02
N ALA A 76 16.36 7.74 -15.00
CA ALA A 76 17.55 8.55 -14.76
C ALA A 76 17.70 9.62 -15.85
N LEU A 77 17.43 9.25 -17.11
CA LEU A 77 17.44 10.19 -18.23
C LEU A 77 16.30 11.21 -18.14
N ALA A 78 15.09 10.77 -17.78
CA ALA A 78 13.96 11.68 -17.58
C ALA A 78 14.26 12.72 -16.48
N HIS A 79 14.83 12.27 -15.35
CA HIS A 79 15.22 13.13 -14.23
C HIS A 79 16.22 14.20 -14.67
N VAL A 80 17.32 13.81 -15.33
CA VAL A 80 18.34 14.77 -15.78
C VAL A 80 17.79 15.76 -16.81
N ARG A 81 16.83 15.35 -17.64
CA ARG A 81 16.16 16.22 -18.62
C ARG A 81 15.07 17.12 -18.01
N GLY A 82 14.76 16.98 -16.71
CA GLY A 82 13.63 17.66 -16.07
C GLY A 82 12.26 17.21 -16.61
N GLY A 83 12.20 16.01 -17.19
CA GLY A 83 10.98 15.40 -17.70
C GLY A 83 10.12 14.79 -16.59
N PRO A 84 8.84 14.49 -16.87
CA PRO A 84 7.98 13.80 -15.92
C PRO A 84 8.45 12.35 -15.68
N PRO A 85 8.15 11.75 -14.50
CA PRO A 85 8.38 10.33 -14.26
C PRO A 85 7.63 9.46 -15.27
N GLN A 86 8.32 8.47 -15.83
CA GLN A 86 7.84 7.48 -16.80
C GLN A 86 7.50 6.13 -16.15
N HIS A 87 8.15 5.80 -15.04
CA HIS A 87 8.03 4.55 -14.31
C HIS A 87 7.83 4.79 -12.81
N HIS A 88 7.07 3.89 -12.18
CA HIS A 88 6.90 3.91 -10.74
C HIS A 88 7.97 3.06 -10.03
N PRO A 89 8.56 3.55 -8.93
CA PRO A 89 9.44 2.74 -8.11
C PRO A 89 8.68 1.59 -7.44
N LEU A 90 9.41 0.55 -7.02
CA LEU A 90 8.86 -0.64 -6.38
C LEU A 90 8.15 -0.32 -5.06
N SER A 91 8.65 0.67 -4.31
CA SER A 91 8.01 1.26 -3.12
C SER A 91 6.56 1.67 -3.40
N ALA A 92 6.33 2.43 -4.46
CA ALA A 92 5.00 2.88 -4.87
C ALA A 92 4.09 1.70 -5.23
N GLN A 93 4.63 0.64 -5.86
CA GLN A 93 3.87 -0.59 -6.13
C GLN A 93 3.54 -1.36 -4.84
N THR A 94 4.47 -1.40 -3.87
CA THR A 94 4.23 -2.06 -2.59
C THR A 94 3.18 -1.34 -1.75
N ASP A 95 3.16 -0.01 -1.78
CA ASP A 95 2.17 0.80 -1.08
C ASP A 95 0.78 0.65 -1.70
N GLU A 96 0.68 0.69 -3.03
CA GLU A 96 -0.57 0.43 -3.75
C GLU A 96 -1.12 -0.98 -3.45
N ASN A 97 -0.25 -1.99 -3.48
CA ASN A 97 -0.63 -3.36 -3.15
C ASN A 97 -1.01 -3.54 -1.67
N ARG A 98 -0.38 -2.80 -0.76
CA ARG A 98 -0.76 -2.76 0.66
C ARG A 98 -2.15 -2.13 0.82
N ARG A 99 -2.41 -0.99 0.17
CA ARG A 99 -3.73 -0.33 0.15
C ARG A 99 -4.81 -1.28 -0.36
N LYS A 100 -4.61 -1.88 -1.53
CA LYS A 100 -5.56 -2.83 -2.14
C LYS A 100 -5.89 -4.01 -1.23
N ARG A 101 -4.88 -4.58 -0.55
CA ARG A 101 -5.09 -5.69 0.39
C ARG A 101 -5.95 -5.27 1.58
N TRP A 102 -5.72 -4.08 2.12
CA TRP A 102 -6.53 -3.54 3.19
C TRP A 102 -7.96 -3.26 2.76
N GLU A 103 -8.17 -2.67 1.59
CA GLU A 103 -9.51 -2.44 1.03
C GLU A 103 -10.27 -3.75 0.80
N ALA A 104 -9.60 -4.77 0.25
CA ALA A 104 -10.17 -6.11 0.10
C ALA A 104 -10.57 -6.70 1.47
N HIS A 105 -9.70 -6.57 2.49
CA HIS A 105 -10.00 -7.05 3.84
C HIS A 105 -11.22 -6.34 4.46
N VAL A 106 -11.41 -5.04 4.21
CA VAL A 106 -12.60 -4.31 4.67
C VAL A 106 -13.85 -4.83 3.96
N ASN A 107 -13.81 -5.05 2.65
CA ASN A 107 -14.92 -5.58 1.88
C ASN A 107 -15.29 -7.03 2.26
N ASP A 108 -14.30 -7.89 2.50
CA ASP A 108 -14.54 -9.27 2.95
C ASP A 108 -15.23 -9.30 4.31
N ARG A 109 -14.94 -8.33 5.19
CA ARG A 109 -15.62 -8.21 6.48
C ARG A 109 -17.09 -7.79 6.32
N GLU A 110 -17.40 -6.92 5.37
CA GLU A 110 -18.78 -6.55 5.02
C GLU A 110 -19.60 -7.81 4.71
N ARG A 111 -19.04 -8.68 3.85
CA ARG A 111 -19.67 -9.94 3.45
C ARG A 111 -19.86 -10.87 4.66
N LEU A 112 -18.85 -10.99 5.50
CA LEU A 112 -18.90 -11.80 6.70
C LEU A 112 -19.99 -11.33 7.69
N ILE A 113 -20.14 -10.01 7.87
CA ILE A 113 -21.22 -9.45 8.70
C ILE A 113 -22.58 -9.81 8.12
N ALA A 114 -22.75 -9.69 6.80
CA ALA A 114 -23.99 -10.07 6.12
C ALA A 114 -24.30 -11.57 6.28
N GLU A 115 -23.28 -12.44 6.17
CA GLU A 115 -23.41 -13.88 6.38
C GLU A 115 -23.84 -14.23 7.81
N ILE A 116 -23.25 -13.57 8.83
CA ILE A 116 -23.64 -13.77 10.23
C ILE A 116 -25.10 -13.33 10.44
N LYS A 117 -25.49 -12.15 9.93
CA LYS A 117 -26.87 -11.66 10.00
C LYS A 117 -27.85 -12.65 9.37
N ALA A 118 -27.54 -13.13 8.16
CA ALA A 118 -28.36 -14.11 7.47
C ALA A 118 -28.48 -15.41 8.28
N HIS A 119 -27.35 -15.94 8.78
CA HIS A 119 -27.34 -17.16 9.58
C HIS A 119 -28.21 -17.05 10.84
N LEU A 120 -28.11 -15.96 11.59
CA LEU A 120 -28.90 -15.74 12.81
C LEU A 120 -30.38 -15.50 12.53
N SER A 121 -30.70 -14.89 11.39
CA SER A 121 -32.09 -14.62 10.97
C SER A 121 -32.78 -15.88 10.48
N SER A 122 -32.11 -16.69 9.66
CA SER A 122 -32.64 -17.96 9.15
C SER A 122 -32.77 -19.04 10.23
N ASN A 123 -32.08 -18.89 11.36
CA ASN A 123 -32.07 -19.88 12.44
C ASN A 123 -32.42 -19.22 13.80
N PRO A 124 -33.70 -18.85 14.02
CA PRO A 124 -34.12 -18.21 15.27
C PRO A 124 -33.93 -19.12 16.50
N ASP A 125 -34.03 -20.44 16.31
CA ASP A 125 -34.09 -21.44 17.37
C ASP A 125 -32.73 -22.07 17.74
N LEU A 126 -31.61 -21.56 17.23
CA LEU A 126 -30.26 -22.10 17.51
C LEU A 126 -30.01 -22.33 19.01
N GLY A 127 -29.56 -23.52 19.39
CA GLY A 127 -29.16 -23.83 20.76
C GLY A 127 -27.91 -23.05 21.21
N ILE A 128 -27.65 -23.01 22.53
CA ILE A 128 -26.53 -22.26 23.11
C ILE A 128 -25.20 -22.62 22.45
N SER A 129 -24.89 -23.92 22.28
CA SER A 129 -23.63 -24.36 21.67
C SER A 129 -23.47 -23.88 20.23
N ALA A 130 -24.56 -23.80 19.46
CA ALA A 130 -24.53 -23.30 18.10
C ALA A 130 -24.35 -21.77 18.05
N LEU A 131 -24.88 -21.04 19.03
CA LEU A 131 -24.70 -19.58 19.18
C LEU A 131 -23.29 -19.18 19.63
N ARG A 132 -22.53 -20.06 20.31
CA ARG A 132 -21.13 -19.77 20.70
C ARG A 132 -20.20 -19.57 19.50
N ARG A 133 -20.51 -20.20 18.36
CA ARG A 133 -19.70 -20.06 17.13
C ARG A 133 -19.77 -18.64 16.52
N PRO A 134 -20.95 -18.07 16.22
CA PRO A 134 -21.03 -16.68 15.77
C PRO A 134 -20.54 -15.71 16.85
N GLU A 135 -20.80 -15.95 18.14
CA GLU A 135 -20.29 -15.11 19.24
C GLU A 135 -18.76 -14.99 19.22
N ALA A 136 -18.05 -16.12 19.15
CA ALA A 136 -16.59 -16.13 19.11
C ALA A 136 -16.05 -15.45 17.84
N LYS A 137 -16.73 -15.65 16.70
CA LYS A 137 -16.35 -15.03 15.43
C LYS A 137 -16.53 -13.50 15.48
N ILE A 138 -17.63 -13.01 16.04
CA ILE A 138 -17.89 -11.58 16.26
C ILE A 138 -16.81 -10.97 17.17
N ALA A 139 -16.55 -11.59 18.32
CA ALA A 139 -15.56 -11.11 19.28
C ALA A 139 -14.14 -11.02 18.67
N SER A 140 -13.76 -12.01 17.85
CA SER A 140 -12.48 -12.01 17.12
C SER A 140 -12.35 -10.79 16.19
N HIS A 141 -13.39 -10.48 15.41
CA HIS A 141 -13.35 -9.35 14.48
C HIS A 141 -13.41 -7.99 15.15
N LEU A 142 -14.16 -7.83 16.25
CA LEU A 142 -14.14 -6.61 17.06
C LEU A 142 -12.73 -6.34 17.62
N LYS A 143 -12.04 -7.39 18.12
CA LYS A 143 -10.65 -7.26 18.58
C LYS A 143 -9.71 -6.84 17.44
N GLN A 144 -9.92 -7.36 16.23
CA GLN A 144 -9.12 -6.98 15.06
C GLN A 144 -9.32 -5.51 14.68
N LEU A 145 -10.56 -5.03 14.67
CA LEU A 145 -10.89 -3.66 14.26
C LEU A 145 -10.25 -2.60 15.17
N ASN A 146 -10.14 -2.87 16.48
CA ASN A 146 -9.60 -1.90 17.44
C ASN A 146 -8.17 -1.43 17.15
N TRP A 147 -7.33 -2.26 16.52
CA TRP A 147 -5.95 -1.86 16.20
C TRP A 147 -5.74 -1.53 14.71
N GLN A 148 -6.71 -1.84 13.85
CA GLN A 148 -6.57 -1.68 12.40
C GLN A 148 -6.78 -0.23 11.93
N ASP A 149 -7.46 0.63 12.70
CA ASP A 149 -7.75 2.01 12.30
C ASP A 149 -6.47 2.80 11.96
N ALA A 150 -5.48 2.76 12.86
CA ALA A 150 -4.18 3.41 12.64
C ALA A 150 -3.42 2.83 11.43
N GLU A 151 -3.61 1.54 11.14
CA GLU A 151 -2.93 0.84 10.06
C GLU A 151 -3.55 1.14 8.69
N LEU A 152 -4.87 1.33 8.63
CA LEU A 152 -5.58 1.79 7.43
C LEU A 152 -5.14 3.20 7.03
N HIS A 153 -5.00 4.10 8.00
CA HIS A 153 -4.47 5.44 7.76
C HIS A 153 -3.03 5.39 7.21
N ARG A 154 -2.15 4.56 7.78
CA ARG A 154 -0.78 4.38 7.30
C ARG A 154 -0.69 3.79 5.90
N ALA A 155 -1.64 2.94 5.52
CA ALA A 155 -1.68 2.31 4.20
C ALA A 155 -2.32 3.20 3.11
N GLY A 156 -2.71 4.45 3.44
CA GLY A 156 -3.32 5.36 2.47
C GLY A 156 -4.69 4.90 1.96
N VAL A 157 -5.41 4.12 2.76
CA VAL A 157 -6.78 3.67 2.46
C VAL A 157 -7.73 4.87 2.48
N SER A 158 -8.72 4.90 1.58
CA SER A 158 -9.64 6.04 1.48
C SER A 158 -10.45 6.28 2.76
N ASP A 159 -10.78 7.55 3.05
CA ASP A 159 -11.63 7.93 4.18
C ASP A 159 -13.01 7.25 4.13
N ARG A 160 -13.52 7.00 2.92
CA ARG A 160 -14.77 6.24 2.73
C ARG A 160 -14.65 4.82 3.29
N THR A 161 -13.56 4.12 2.96
CA THR A 161 -13.30 2.76 3.43
C THR A 161 -13.05 2.74 4.95
N ILE A 162 -12.39 3.76 5.49
CA ILE A 162 -12.23 3.93 6.94
C ILE A 162 -13.58 4.22 7.63
N ALA A 163 -14.46 5.00 7.02
CA ALA A 163 -15.82 5.19 7.53
C ALA A 163 -16.63 3.88 7.52
N MET A 164 -16.43 3.02 6.52
CA MET A 164 -17.06 1.69 6.48
C MET A 164 -16.62 0.83 7.67
N THR A 165 -15.35 0.83 8.07
CA THR A 165 -14.91 0.03 9.22
C THR A 165 -15.57 0.47 10.53
N ARG A 166 -15.83 1.77 10.71
CA ARG A 166 -16.63 2.28 11.85
C ARG A 166 -18.06 1.73 11.82
N GLY A 167 -18.69 1.70 10.65
CA GLY A 167 -20.00 1.06 10.48
C GLY A 167 -19.97 -0.44 10.79
N GLN A 168 -18.89 -1.13 10.42
CA GLN A 168 -18.68 -2.55 10.72
C GLN A 168 -18.51 -2.80 12.22
N VAL A 169 -17.84 -1.91 12.97
CA VAL A 169 -17.76 -1.98 14.44
C VAL A 169 -19.15 -1.93 15.07
N LEU A 170 -19.99 -0.98 14.63
CA LEU A 170 -21.36 -0.86 15.13
C LEU A 170 -22.17 -2.13 14.82
N ALA A 171 -22.14 -2.59 13.57
CA ALA A 171 -22.87 -3.78 13.16
C ALA A 171 -22.44 -5.05 13.90
N LEU A 172 -21.14 -5.23 14.17
CA LEU A 172 -20.64 -6.36 14.95
C LEU A 172 -20.99 -6.24 16.43
N SER A 173 -21.02 -5.02 16.99
CA SER A 173 -21.44 -4.79 18.38
C SER A 173 -22.92 -5.11 18.58
N ASP A 174 -23.77 -4.71 17.63
CA ASP A 174 -25.20 -5.05 17.64
C ASP A 174 -25.41 -6.57 17.58
N LEU A 175 -24.68 -7.25 16.68
CA LEU A 175 -24.70 -8.71 16.58
C LEU A 175 -24.23 -9.38 17.87
N GLN A 176 -23.22 -8.82 18.55
CA GLN A 176 -22.73 -9.33 19.82
C GLN A 176 -23.82 -9.25 20.90
N LEU A 177 -24.52 -8.13 20.99
CA LEU A 177 -25.63 -7.93 21.92
C LEU A 177 -26.78 -8.88 21.63
N GLU A 178 -27.14 -9.07 20.36
CA GLU A 178 -28.19 -9.98 19.94
C GLU A 178 -27.87 -11.42 20.34
N VAL A 179 -26.68 -11.92 19.97
CA VAL A 179 -26.25 -13.28 20.26
C VAL A 179 -26.15 -13.50 21.77
N GLY A 180 -25.58 -12.54 22.51
CA GLY A 180 -25.49 -12.58 23.97
C GLY A 180 -26.87 -12.69 24.63
N SER A 181 -27.83 -11.88 24.17
CA SER A 181 -29.21 -11.90 24.68
C SER A 181 -29.90 -13.24 24.40
N ARG A 182 -29.73 -13.79 23.18
CA ARG A 182 -30.25 -15.11 22.80
C ARG A 182 -29.66 -16.25 23.64
N ILE A 183 -28.38 -16.17 24.01
CA ILE A 183 -27.72 -17.15 24.89
C ILE A 183 -28.28 -17.03 26.31
N ALA A 184 -28.34 -15.82 26.86
CA ALA A 184 -28.81 -15.56 28.22
C ALA A 184 -30.26 -16.04 28.42
N ALA A 185 -31.16 -15.75 27.48
CA ALA A 185 -32.55 -16.20 27.51
C ALA A 185 -32.66 -17.74 27.56
N ARG A 186 -31.83 -18.44 26.78
CA ARG A 186 -31.80 -19.91 26.76
C ARG A 186 -31.20 -20.52 28.02
N GLN A 187 -30.18 -19.88 28.59
CA GLN A 187 -29.61 -20.29 29.87
C GLN A 187 -30.66 -20.17 30.99
N ALA A 188 -31.38 -19.05 31.06
CA ALA A 188 -32.46 -18.83 32.02
C ALA A 188 -33.57 -19.89 31.87
N ALA A 189 -34.01 -20.18 30.64
CA ALA A 189 -35.03 -21.20 30.36
C ALA A 189 -34.57 -22.63 30.69
N ARG A 190 -33.26 -22.91 30.62
CA ARG A 190 -32.69 -24.21 31.04
C ARG A 190 -32.69 -24.34 32.57
N MET A 191 -32.33 -23.27 33.28
CA MET A 191 -32.31 -23.26 34.75
C MET A 191 -33.70 -23.34 35.36
N SER A 192 -34.72 -22.70 34.75
CA SER A 192 -36.10 -22.77 35.23
C SER A 192 -36.76 -24.16 35.06
N LYS A 193 -36.18 -25.02 34.21
CA LYS A 193 -36.66 -26.39 33.95
C LYS A 193 -35.98 -27.46 34.80
N GLN A 194 -34.92 -27.13 35.56
CA GLN A 194 -34.31 -28.08 36.49
C GLN A 194 -35.17 -28.17 37.76
N PRO A 195 -35.65 -29.36 38.16
CA PRO A 195 -36.38 -29.51 39.40
C PRO A 195 -35.47 -29.14 40.58
N LYS A 196 -36.00 -28.36 41.52
CA LYS A 196 -35.34 -28.13 42.81
C LYS A 196 -35.33 -29.46 43.55
N ILE A 197 -34.13 -30.02 43.74
CA ILE A 197 -33.88 -31.18 44.60
C ILE A 197 -34.03 -30.73 46.06
#